data_AF-A0A2E0NRA9-F1
#
_entry.id   AF-A0A2E0NRA9-F1
#
_cell.length_a   1.000
_cell.length_b   1.000
_cell.length_c   1.000
_cell.angle_alpha   90.00
_cell.angle_beta   90.00
_cell.angle_gamma   90.00
#
_symmetry.space_group_name_H-M   'P 1'
#
loop_
_entity.id
_entity.type
_entity.pdbx_description
1 polymer ?
#
loop_
_entity_poly.entity_id
_entity_poly.type
_entity_poly.pdbx_seq_one_letter_code
_entity_poly.pdbx_strand_id
1 'polypeptide(L)'
;MLKTSLHRGIFIFFLSTLCIGLTLGKIIMSISMIGLFVNWFIEGNFKEKKKINDSRGYVPIILLAVFFLELLWMVFTKEPVSGLSSLRTKLPLLVLPLVMGTSNTINNKELKIIITSFLIGVVISSFIAYCVDLGWINKKINSGTSRDISITMSHIRYSIILCFSILTILHLTLKKKIKKWIAIILSIWILILIYKMASLTAIIGLTTGLVAYAFYWFKQEQTKNQKRIFYVFVSAFLFLVFSIFSIINDFYTIKNQLSFEELPEKTNLGEEYIHDKHNEALENGYYIWRYIAENEVQNAWNERSDISFGELDKKGQQLKFTLYRYLTSKGLKKDRTGVKQLSENEIRLIEKGATSSISYNALALRIREVLFEWENYKTTKNPNNHSFTQRIFFGKIGLEIIKKAPIFGHGTGATKKQYANYYSENKTLMKLDNQLLAHNQFLTQTINLGIFGAIIWIFLLILPLIKLKTDHRPLLNAFSLMMLIAFFSDDMLERQAGLTIFATIYYLFIFTSSDLELKNLFFLKKNTE
;
A
#
# COMPACT_ATOMS: atom_id res chain seq x y z
N MET A 1 -24.39 -7.82 -38.28
CA MET A 1 -23.12 -8.11 -37.56
C MET A 1 -22.13 -6.99 -37.84
N LEU A 2 -21.49 -6.43 -36.81
CA LEU A 2 -20.45 -5.41 -37.01
C LEU A 2 -19.22 -6.02 -37.69
N LYS A 3 -18.44 -5.22 -38.43
CA LYS A 3 -17.17 -5.69 -39.02
C LYS A 3 -16.17 -6.03 -37.90
N THR A 4 -15.35 -7.06 -38.09
CA THR A 4 -14.32 -7.50 -37.11
C THR A 4 -13.38 -6.37 -36.70
N SER A 5 -13.06 -5.45 -37.60
CA SER A 5 -12.25 -4.26 -37.31
C SER A 5 -12.91 -3.31 -36.30
N LEU A 6 -14.24 -3.19 -36.34
CA LEU A 6 -14.99 -2.37 -35.40
C LEU A 6 -15.02 -3.00 -34.01
N HIS A 7 -15.24 -4.31 -33.90
CA HIS A 7 -15.14 -5.03 -32.63
C HIS A 7 -13.76 -4.88 -31.99
N ARG A 8 -12.69 -4.90 -32.80
CA ARG A 8 -11.33 -4.64 -32.32
C ARG A 8 -11.17 -3.21 -31.81
N GLY A 9 -11.70 -2.22 -32.53
CA GLY A 9 -11.70 -0.83 -32.11
C GLY A 9 -12.41 -0.63 -30.76
N ILE A 10 -13.59 -1.23 -30.58
CA ILE A 10 -14.36 -1.18 -29.33
C ILE A 10 -13.60 -1.86 -28.18
N PHE A 11 -12.98 -3.00 -28.43
CA PHE A 11 -12.14 -3.69 -27.45
C PHE A 11 -10.99 -2.81 -26.95
N ILE A 12 -10.25 -2.17 -27.86
CA ILE A 12 -9.14 -1.28 -27.49
C ILE A 12 -9.65 -0.02 -26.78
N PHE A 13 -10.77 0.55 -27.21
CA PHE A 13 -11.38 1.71 -26.57
C PHE A 13 -11.75 1.43 -25.10
N PHE A 14 -12.50 0.35 -24.83
CA PHE A 14 -12.87 0.03 -23.46
C PHE A 14 -11.68 -0.43 -22.62
N LEU A 15 -10.68 -1.09 -23.20
CA LEU A 15 -9.46 -1.43 -22.49
C LEU A 15 -8.63 -0.18 -22.11
N SER A 16 -8.50 0.78 -23.01
CA SER A 16 -7.88 2.08 -22.72
C SER A 16 -8.64 2.86 -21.65
N THR A 17 -9.97 2.85 -21.72
CA THR A 17 -10.83 3.50 -20.73
C THR A 17 -10.72 2.80 -19.36
N LEU A 18 -10.59 1.47 -19.34
CA LEU A 18 -10.33 0.71 -18.12
C LEU A 18 -9.00 1.13 -17.49
N CYS A 19 -7.92 1.25 -18.30
CA CYS A 19 -6.61 1.70 -17.85
C CYS A 19 -6.61 3.11 -17.28
N ILE A 20 -7.41 4.03 -17.83
CA ILE A 20 -7.66 5.36 -17.25
C ILE A 20 -8.45 5.22 -15.93
N GLY A 21 -9.48 4.37 -15.92
CA GLY A 21 -10.31 4.10 -14.76
C GLY A 21 -9.58 3.53 -13.56
N LEU A 22 -8.44 2.85 -13.78
CA LEU A 22 -7.61 2.30 -12.69
C LEU A 22 -7.21 3.37 -11.66
N THR A 23 -7.03 4.63 -12.06
CA THR A 23 -6.67 5.72 -11.15
C THR A 23 -7.83 6.66 -10.84
N LEU A 24 -8.78 6.82 -11.78
CA LEU A 24 -9.87 7.80 -11.67
C LEU A 24 -11.12 7.28 -10.95
N GLY A 25 -11.29 5.96 -10.81
CA GLY A 25 -12.27 5.39 -9.87
C GLY A 25 -13.18 4.29 -10.43
N LYS A 26 -14.02 3.78 -9.52
CA LYS A 26 -14.80 2.54 -9.69
C LYS A 26 -15.83 2.58 -10.82
N ILE A 27 -16.43 3.74 -11.08
CA ILE A 27 -17.49 3.88 -12.10
C ILE A 27 -16.89 3.63 -13.49
N ILE A 28 -15.79 4.30 -13.81
CA ILE A 28 -15.09 4.15 -15.10
C ILE A 28 -14.62 2.71 -15.29
N MET A 29 -14.08 2.09 -14.24
CA MET A 29 -13.71 0.67 -14.27
C MET A 29 -14.91 -0.23 -14.59
N SER A 30 -16.06 0.00 -13.93
CA SER A 30 -17.25 -0.83 -14.13
C SER A 30 -17.82 -0.69 -15.55
N ILE A 31 -17.97 0.53 -16.05
CA ILE A 31 -18.44 0.80 -17.42
C ILE A 31 -17.53 0.13 -18.44
N SER A 32 -16.22 0.24 -18.26
CA SER A 32 -15.23 -0.35 -19.16
C SER A 32 -15.29 -1.89 -19.14
N MET A 33 -15.42 -2.49 -17.96
CA MET A 33 -15.56 -3.93 -17.80
C MET A 33 -16.83 -4.47 -18.46
N ILE A 34 -17.95 -3.78 -18.30
CA ILE A 34 -19.22 -4.14 -18.95
C ILE A 34 -19.09 -4.01 -20.46
N GLY A 35 -18.53 -2.90 -20.95
CA GLY A 35 -18.30 -2.67 -22.38
C GLY A 35 -17.40 -3.73 -23.03
N LEU A 36 -16.32 -4.13 -22.35
CA LEU A 36 -15.44 -5.23 -22.79
C LEU A 36 -16.21 -6.56 -22.92
N PHE A 37 -17.00 -6.91 -21.91
CA PHE A 37 -17.76 -8.16 -21.90
C PHE A 37 -18.86 -8.18 -22.97
N VAL A 38 -19.65 -7.10 -23.05
CA VAL A 38 -20.75 -6.98 -24.03
C VAL A 38 -20.20 -7.02 -25.46
N ASN A 39 -19.10 -6.30 -25.74
CA ASN A 39 -18.46 -6.36 -27.06
C ASN A 39 -17.97 -7.77 -27.39
N TRP A 40 -17.33 -8.47 -26.45
CA TRP A 40 -16.87 -9.84 -26.62
C TRP A 40 -18.02 -10.83 -26.87
N PHE A 41 -19.14 -10.66 -26.17
CA PHE A 41 -20.33 -11.49 -26.30
C PHE A 41 -20.99 -11.31 -27.67
N ILE A 42 -21.16 -10.05 -28.12
CA ILE A 42 -21.76 -9.72 -29.42
C ILE A 42 -20.85 -10.12 -30.59
N GLU A 43 -19.52 -10.01 -30.44
CA GLU A 43 -18.55 -10.43 -31.45
C GLU A 43 -18.68 -11.93 -31.79
N GLY A 44 -19.11 -12.75 -30.83
CA GLY A 44 -19.34 -14.18 -31.04
C GLY A 44 -18.07 -14.93 -31.43
N ASN A 45 -18.11 -15.70 -32.52
CA ASN A 45 -16.94 -16.46 -33.03
C ASN A 45 -16.29 -17.38 -31.98
N PHE A 46 -17.11 -18.04 -31.14
CA PHE A 46 -16.62 -18.87 -30.03
C PHE A 46 -15.69 -20.02 -30.45
N LYS A 47 -15.85 -20.55 -31.68
CA LYS A 47 -14.92 -21.55 -32.24
C LYS A 47 -13.51 -20.98 -32.38
N GLU A 48 -13.38 -19.76 -32.87
CA GLU A 48 -12.07 -19.10 -33.04
C GLU A 48 -11.48 -18.68 -31.69
N LYS A 49 -12.31 -18.16 -30.78
CA LYS A 49 -11.92 -17.86 -29.39
C LYS A 49 -11.38 -19.09 -28.66
N LYS A 50 -11.97 -20.27 -28.89
CA LYS A 50 -11.47 -21.55 -28.38
C LYS A 50 -10.10 -21.89 -28.98
N LYS A 51 -9.91 -21.79 -30.30
CA LYS A 51 -8.59 -22.01 -30.92
C LYS A 51 -7.51 -21.08 -30.36
N ILE A 52 -7.85 -19.80 -30.13
CA ILE A 52 -6.93 -18.83 -29.51
C ILE A 52 -6.54 -19.29 -28.10
N ASN A 53 -7.49 -19.74 -27.29
CA ASN A 53 -7.20 -20.29 -25.98
C ASN A 53 -6.28 -21.54 -26.04
N ASP A 54 -6.54 -22.45 -26.97
CA ASP A 54 -5.79 -23.69 -27.13
C ASP A 54 -4.33 -23.39 -27.55
N SER A 55 -4.13 -22.45 -28.49
CA SER A 55 -2.80 -21.98 -28.89
C SER A 55 -2.02 -21.27 -27.77
N ARG A 56 -2.72 -20.76 -26.74
CA ARG A 56 -2.11 -20.17 -25.54
C ARG A 56 -1.87 -21.19 -24.43
N GLY A 57 -1.97 -22.49 -24.75
CA GLY A 57 -1.77 -23.56 -23.79
C GLY A 57 -2.74 -23.47 -22.60
N TYR A 58 -3.99 -23.05 -22.82
CA TYR A 58 -5.01 -22.99 -21.77
C TYR A 58 -4.71 -22.04 -20.60
N VAL A 59 -3.78 -21.09 -20.75
CA VAL A 59 -3.52 -20.04 -19.74
C VAL A 59 -4.80 -19.25 -19.37
N PRO A 60 -5.68 -18.85 -20.31
CA PRO A 60 -6.95 -18.21 -19.95
C PRO A 60 -7.81 -19.06 -19.00
N ILE A 61 -7.88 -20.38 -19.22
CA ILE A 61 -8.64 -21.29 -18.34
C ILE A 61 -8.03 -21.35 -16.93
N ILE A 62 -6.71 -21.42 -16.82
CA ILE A 62 -6.01 -21.40 -15.52
C ILE A 62 -6.38 -20.12 -14.75
N LEU A 63 -6.43 -18.98 -15.43
CA LEU A 63 -6.78 -17.71 -14.82
C LEU A 63 -8.26 -17.63 -14.43
N LEU A 64 -9.15 -18.18 -15.26
CA LEU A 64 -10.58 -18.31 -14.93
C LEU A 64 -10.79 -19.22 -13.71
N ALA A 65 -9.95 -20.25 -13.55
CA ALA A 65 -10.03 -21.17 -12.41
C ALA A 65 -9.85 -20.46 -11.07
N VAL A 66 -9.19 -19.29 -11.02
CA VAL A 66 -9.09 -18.49 -9.78
C VAL A 66 -10.49 -18.04 -9.32
N PHE A 67 -11.33 -17.55 -10.24
CA PHE A 67 -12.71 -17.17 -9.92
C PHE A 67 -13.57 -18.39 -9.62
N PHE A 68 -13.44 -19.45 -10.42
CA PHE A 68 -14.23 -20.67 -10.23
C PHE A 68 -13.90 -21.41 -8.94
N LEU A 69 -12.65 -21.37 -8.47
CA LEU A 69 -12.27 -21.91 -7.18
C LEU A 69 -13.08 -21.26 -6.05
N GLU A 70 -13.18 -19.93 -6.07
CA GLU A 70 -13.98 -19.20 -5.09
C GLU A 70 -15.48 -19.43 -5.25
N LEU A 71 -15.96 -19.63 -6.49
CA LEU A 71 -17.35 -20.02 -6.73
C LEU A 71 -17.66 -21.40 -6.16
N LEU A 72 -16.78 -22.39 -6.38
CA LEU A 72 -16.92 -23.73 -5.82
C LEU A 72 -16.89 -23.72 -4.29
N TRP A 73 -16.07 -22.84 -3.70
CA TRP A 73 -16.00 -22.68 -2.25
C TRP A 73 -17.22 -22.00 -1.61
N MET A 74 -18.20 -21.57 -2.41
CA MET A 74 -19.52 -21.20 -1.88
C MET A 74 -20.22 -22.37 -1.20
N VAL A 75 -19.91 -23.63 -1.55
CA VAL A 75 -20.51 -24.81 -0.88
C VAL A 75 -20.22 -24.83 0.62
N PHE A 76 -19.09 -24.25 1.06
CA PHE A 76 -18.72 -24.15 2.47
C PHE A 76 -19.23 -22.88 3.15
N THR A 77 -19.85 -21.94 2.41
CA THR A 77 -20.29 -20.67 2.98
C THR A 77 -21.55 -20.84 3.81
N LYS A 78 -21.50 -20.35 5.06
CA LYS A 78 -22.69 -20.21 5.91
C LYS A 78 -23.43 -18.89 5.67
N GLU A 79 -22.91 -18.02 4.80
CA GLU A 79 -23.51 -16.72 4.45
C GLU A 79 -23.54 -16.47 2.94
N PRO A 80 -24.53 -17.03 2.23
CA PRO A 80 -24.61 -16.91 0.77
C PRO A 80 -24.62 -15.46 0.27
N VAL A 81 -25.27 -14.53 0.99
CA VAL A 81 -25.34 -13.11 0.61
C VAL A 81 -23.95 -12.46 0.63
N SER A 82 -23.16 -12.69 1.68
CA SER A 82 -21.79 -12.17 1.77
C SER A 82 -20.90 -12.81 0.69
N GLY A 83 -21.03 -14.12 0.49
CA GLY A 83 -20.33 -14.86 -0.56
C GLY A 83 -20.61 -14.32 -1.96
N LEU A 84 -21.87 -14.10 -2.32
CA LEU A 84 -22.27 -13.50 -3.60
C LEU A 84 -21.73 -12.07 -3.76
N SER A 85 -21.71 -11.27 -2.70
CA SER A 85 -21.10 -9.93 -2.76
C SER A 85 -19.59 -9.98 -2.97
N SER A 86 -18.89 -10.97 -2.39
CA SER A 86 -17.47 -11.21 -2.64
C SER A 86 -17.22 -11.64 -4.09
N LEU A 87 -17.99 -12.61 -4.62
CA LEU A 87 -17.91 -13.04 -6.01
C LEU A 87 -18.20 -11.90 -7.00
N ARG A 88 -19.21 -11.07 -6.73
CA ARG A 88 -19.50 -9.87 -7.53
C ARG A 88 -18.29 -8.93 -7.58
N THR A 89 -17.63 -8.74 -6.45
CA THR A 89 -16.41 -7.92 -6.39
C THR A 89 -15.30 -8.52 -7.25
N LYS A 90 -15.27 -9.87 -7.36
CA LYS A 90 -14.28 -10.69 -8.07
C LYS A 90 -14.54 -10.91 -9.56
N LEU A 91 -15.62 -10.35 -10.11
CA LEU A 91 -15.92 -10.41 -11.56
C LEU A 91 -14.77 -9.98 -12.50
N PRO A 92 -13.88 -9.04 -12.16
CA PRO A 92 -12.69 -8.78 -12.98
C PRO A 92 -11.79 -10.00 -13.21
N LEU A 93 -11.71 -10.95 -12.27
CA LEU A 93 -10.98 -12.22 -12.44
C LEU A 93 -11.71 -13.20 -13.37
N LEU A 94 -12.99 -12.98 -13.66
CA LEU A 94 -13.77 -13.76 -14.62
C LEU A 94 -13.71 -13.10 -16.00
N VAL A 95 -14.10 -11.84 -16.08
CA VAL A 95 -14.32 -11.14 -17.35
C VAL A 95 -13.01 -10.84 -18.07
N LEU A 96 -11.97 -10.37 -17.38
CA LEU A 96 -10.74 -9.98 -18.06
C LEU A 96 -9.97 -11.15 -18.69
N PRO A 97 -9.73 -12.30 -18.01
CA PRO A 97 -9.04 -13.40 -18.65
C PRO A 97 -9.91 -14.06 -19.72
N LEU A 98 -11.25 -14.05 -19.58
CA LEU A 98 -12.15 -14.49 -20.65
C LEU A 98 -11.99 -13.61 -21.90
N VAL A 99 -12.11 -12.29 -21.75
CA VAL A 99 -12.11 -11.35 -22.88
C VAL A 99 -10.70 -11.22 -23.47
N MET A 100 -9.68 -10.84 -22.69
CA MET A 100 -8.31 -10.67 -23.19
C MET A 100 -7.67 -11.99 -23.62
N GLY A 101 -7.96 -13.07 -22.87
CA GLY A 101 -7.35 -14.37 -23.07
C GLY A 101 -7.86 -15.11 -24.30
N THR A 102 -9.05 -14.78 -24.80
CA THR A 102 -9.63 -15.39 -26.01
C THR A 102 -9.75 -14.43 -27.20
N SER A 103 -9.31 -13.17 -27.05
CA SER A 103 -9.17 -12.23 -28.16
C SER A 103 -7.79 -12.28 -28.79
N ASN A 104 -7.70 -11.84 -30.05
CA ASN A 104 -6.45 -11.70 -30.78
C ASN A 104 -5.41 -10.90 -29.98
N THR A 105 -4.15 -11.32 -30.06
CA THR A 105 -3.03 -10.75 -29.32
C THR A 105 -2.93 -9.24 -29.53
N ILE A 106 -2.66 -8.50 -28.46
CA ILE A 106 -2.51 -7.04 -28.49
C ILE A 106 -1.20 -6.72 -29.18
N ASN A 107 -1.26 -6.00 -30.31
CA ASN A 107 -0.07 -5.62 -31.05
C ASN A 107 0.61 -4.37 -30.46
N ASN A 108 1.81 -4.05 -30.93
CA ASN A 108 2.57 -2.91 -30.40
C ASN A 108 1.85 -1.55 -30.55
N LYS A 109 1.10 -1.31 -31.63
CA LYS A 109 0.38 -0.03 -31.82
C LYS A 109 -0.73 0.11 -30.77
N GLU A 110 -1.48 -0.96 -30.53
CA GLU A 110 -2.56 -1.00 -29.54
C GLU A 110 -2.03 -0.92 -28.12
N LEU A 111 -0.96 -1.67 -27.81
CA LEU A 111 -0.31 -1.62 -26.51
C LEU A 111 0.18 -0.20 -26.19
N LYS A 112 0.70 0.53 -27.19
CA LYS A 112 1.07 1.94 -27.03
C LYS A 112 -0.12 2.79 -26.61
N ILE A 113 -1.27 2.63 -27.25
CA ILE A 113 -2.49 3.38 -26.92
C ILE A 113 -2.92 3.07 -25.49
N ILE A 114 -2.92 1.79 -25.10
CA ILE A 114 -3.33 1.33 -23.76
C ILE A 114 -2.40 1.89 -22.67
N ILE A 115 -1.07 1.76 -22.84
CA ILE A 115 -0.09 2.27 -21.88
C ILE A 115 -0.10 3.79 -21.81
N THR A 116 -0.28 4.48 -22.95
CA THR A 116 -0.44 5.94 -22.95
C THR A 116 -1.70 6.35 -22.19
N SER A 117 -2.81 5.62 -22.37
CA SER A 117 -4.06 5.86 -21.64
C SER A 117 -3.88 5.67 -20.13
N PHE A 118 -3.18 4.62 -19.71
CA PHE A 118 -2.79 4.41 -18.32
C PHE A 118 -1.98 5.59 -17.75
N LEU A 119 -0.91 6.02 -18.45
CA LEU A 119 -0.08 7.14 -17.99
C LEU A 119 -0.84 8.47 -17.95
N ILE A 120 -1.74 8.72 -18.91
CA ILE A 120 -2.65 9.88 -18.87
C ILE A 120 -3.54 9.81 -17.63
N GLY A 121 -4.14 8.66 -17.34
CA GLY A 121 -4.93 8.45 -16.11
C GLY A 121 -4.13 8.71 -14.84
N VAL A 122 -2.86 8.27 -14.79
CA VAL A 122 -1.95 8.56 -13.67
C VAL A 122 -1.74 10.07 -13.54
N VAL A 123 -1.36 10.77 -14.62
CA VAL A 123 -1.13 12.22 -14.58
C VAL A 123 -2.37 12.98 -14.12
N ILE A 124 -3.54 12.72 -14.70
CA ILE A 124 -4.80 13.38 -14.31
C ILE A 124 -5.10 13.12 -12.83
N SER A 125 -5.09 11.86 -12.39
CA SER A 125 -5.38 11.52 -10.99
C SER A 125 -4.38 12.14 -10.01
N SER A 126 -3.12 12.25 -10.41
CA SER A 126 -2.02 12.77 -9.59
C SER A 126 -2.13 14.28 -9.42
N PHE A 127 -2.61 14.98 -10.45
CA PHE A 127 -2.92 16.40 -10.38
C PHE A 127 -4.14 16.64 -9.49
N ILE A 128 -5.19 15.83 -9.61
CA ILE A 128 -6.36 15.89 -8.70
C ILE A 128 -5.89 15.70 -7.25
N ALA A 129 -5.09 14.66 -6.98
CA ALA A 129 -4.54 14.41 -5.65
C ALA A 129 -3.72 15.62 -5.13
N TYR A 130 -2.91 16.25 -5.98
CA TYR A 130 -2.17 17.45 -5.61
C TYR A 130 -3.08 18.65 -5.29
N CYS A 131 -4.16 18.87 -6.06
CA CYS A 131 -5.15 19.90 -5.76
C CYS A 131 -5.85 19.69 -4.42
N VAL A 132 -6.06 18.43 -4.02
CA VAL A 132 -6.62 18.08 -2.69
C VAL A 132 -5.63 18.41 -1.58
N ASP A 133 -4.35 18.12 -1.80
CA ASP A 133 -3.28 18.45 -0.86
C ASP A 133 -3.14 19.97 -0.66
N LEU A 134 -3.32 20.76 -1.74
CA LEU A 134 -3.36 22.23 -1.68
C LEU A 134 -4.65 22.79 -1.05
N GLY A 135 -5.66 21.95 -0.78
CA GLY A 135 -6.95 22.38 -0.25
C GLY A 135 -7.90 23.00 -1.29
N TRP A 136 -7.58 22.91 -2.58
CA TRP A 136 -8.48 23.38 -3.66
C TRP A 136 -9.65 22.44 -3.89
N ILE A 137 -9.50 21.16 -3.52
CA ILE A 137 -10.55 20.15 -3.57
C ILE A 137 -10.74 19.59 -2.16
N ASN A 138 -11.98 19.49 -1.71
CA ASN A 138 -12.30 18.96 -0.40
C ASN A 138 -11.86 17.50 -0.26
N LYS A 139 -11.22 17.19 0.87
CA LYS A 139 -10.88 15.82 1.25
C LYS A 139 -12.15 15.00 1.44
N LYS A 140 -12.13 13.74 0.98
CA LYS A 140 -13.25 12.81 1.17
C LYS A 140 -13.39 12.33 2.61
N ILE A 141 -12.26 12.18 3.29
CA ILE A 141 -12.15 11.80 4.69
C ILE A 141 -11.24 12.85 5.33
N ASN A 142 -11.59 13.34 6.51
CA ASN A 142 -10.76 14.28 7.24
C ASN A 142 -10.20 13.61 8.49
N SER A 143 -9.21 12.74 8.29
CA SER A 143 -8.51 12.05 9.37
C SER A 143 -7.36 12.88 9.95
N GLY A 144 -7.05 14.04 9.36
CA GLY A 144 -5.92 14.88 9.74
C GLY A 144 -4.57 14.33 9.27
N THR A 145 -4.56 13.32 8.39
CA THR A 145 -3.32 12.67 7.90
C THR A 145 -3.12 12.88 6.40
N SER A 146 -1.88 12.74 5.92
CA SER A 146 -1.56 12.83 4.48
C SER A 146 -2.19 11.71 3.63
N ARG A 147 -2.85 10.73 4.27
CA ARG A 147 -3.57 9.63 3.62
C ARG A 147 -4.84 10.12 2.91
N ASP A 148 -5.39 11.25 3.36
CA ASP A 148 -6.64 11.83 2.87
C ASP A 148 -6.50 12.46 1.47
N ILE A 149 -5.27 12.62 0.98
CA ILE A 149 -4.95 13.15 -0.35
C ILE A 149 -5.53 12.25 -1.46
N SER A 150 -5.68 10.94 -1.20
CA SER A 150 -6.27 10.00 -2.17
C SER A 150 -7.79 9.96 -2.04
N ILE A 151 -8.51 10.45 -3.06
CA ILE A 151 -9.97 10.53 -3.05
C ILE A 151 -10.64 9.29 -3.66
N THR A 152 -10.11 8.79 -4.77
CA THR A 152 -10.77 7.78 -5.61
C THR A 152 -10.68 6.37 -4.99
N MET A 153 -9.64 6.14 -4.20
CA MET A 153 -9.38 4.88 -3.49
C MET A 153 -8.52 5.13 -2.24
N SER A 154 -8.20 4.07 -1.50
CA SER A 154 -7.27 4.14 -0.38
C SER A 154 -5.87 4.54 -0.85
N HIS A 155 -5.18 5.38 -0.07
CA HIS A 155 -3.78 5.77 -0.29
C HIS A 155 -2.85 4.58 -0.62
N ILE A 156 -2.98 3.43 0.06
CA ILE A 156 -2.17 2.23 -0.22
C ILE A 156 -2.30 1.77 -1.68
N ARG A 157 -3.53 1.54 -2.15
CA ARG A 157 -3.82 1.09 -3.52
C ARG A 157 -3.39 2.12 -4.55
N TYR A 158 -3.64 3.40 -4.27
CA TYR A 158 -3.25 4.48 -5.16
C TYR A 158 -1.72 4.57 -5.28
N SER A 159 -1.00 4.53 -4.16
CA SER A 159 0.46 4.53 -4.17
C SER A 159 1.05 3.33 -4.91
N ILE A 160 0.44 2.14 -4.84
CA ILE A 160 0.89 0.97 -5.63
C ILE A 160 0.75 1.20 -7.14
N ILE A 161 -0.33 1.85 -7.60
CA ILE A 161 -0.44 2.23 -9.01
C ILE A 161 0.65 3.24 -9.39
N LEU A 162 0.93 4.22 -8.53
CA LEU A 162 2.01 5.18 -8.74
C LEU A 162 3.38 4.47 -8.84
N CYS A 163 3.66 3.50 -7.96
CA CYS A 163 4.87 2.68 -8.03
C CYS A 163 4.96 1.94 -9.38
N PHE A 164 3.86 1.31 -9.82
CA PHE A 164 3.82 0.63 -11.12
C PHE A 164 4.06 1.59 -12.30
N SER A 165 3.55 2.82 -12.21
CA SER A 165 3.76 3.83 -13.25
C SER A 165 5.24 4.24 -13.36
N ILE A 166 5.98 4.32 -12.24
CA ILE A 166 7.43 4.52 -12.25
C ILE A 166 8.14 3.36 -12.95
N LEU A 167 7.79 2.11 -12.63
CA LEU A 167 8.35 0.92 -13.30
C LEU A 167 8.08 0.94 -14.80
N THR A 168 6.87 1.36 -15.20
CA THR A 168 6.48 1.50 -16.61
C THR A 168 7.30 2.60 -17.30
N ILE A 169 7.44 3.77 -16.69
CA ILE A 169 8.24 4.89 -17.23
C ILE A 169 9.72 4.49 -17.36
N LEU A 170 10.28 3.81 -16.36
CA LEU A 170 11.63 3.25 -16.39
C LEU A 170 11.79 2.28 -17.55
N HIS A 171 10.87 1.32 -17.70
CA HIS A 171 10.90 0.34 -18.79
C HIS A 171 10.87 1.02 -20.17
N LEU A 172 9.95 1.97 -20.36
CA LEU A 172 9.87 2.75 -21.60
C LEU A 172 11.15 3.56 -21.86
N THR A 173 11.80 4.07 -20.82
CA THR A 173 13.03 4.86 -20.92
C THR A 173 14.21 3.99 -21.36
N LEU A 174 14.37 2.81 -20.74
CA LEU A 174 15.42 1.84 -21.09
C LEU A 174 15.26 1.29 -22.50
N LYS A 175 14.01 1.08 -22.95
CA LYS A 175 13.70 0.68 -24.32
C LYS A 175 13.75 1.84 -25.32
N LYS A 176 14.10 3.07 -24.90
CA LYS A 176 14.16 4.32 -25.69
C LYS A 176 12.82 4.70 -26.35
N LYS A 177 11.70 4.44 -25.67
CA LYS A 177 10.34 4.71 -26.16
C LYS A 177 9.77 6.03 -25.69
N ILE A 178 10.37 6.65 -24.68
CA ILE A 178 10.02 7.97 -24.13
C ILE A 178 11.27 8.85 -24.09
N LYS A 179 11.09 10.17 -24.30
CA LYS A 179 12.20 11.13 -24.16
C LYS A 179 12.65 11.16 -22.70
N LYS A 180 13.97 11.09 -22.46
CA LYS A 180 14.55 11.02 -21.11
C LYS A 180 14.08 12.16 -20.19
N TRP A 181 14.02 13.39 -20.68
CA TRP A 181 13.59 14.53 -19.87
C TRP A 181 12.12 14.44 -19.45
N ILE A 182 11.22 13.97 -20.33
CA ILE A 182 9.80 13.73 -19.98
C ILE A 182 9.71 12.66 -18.90
N ALA A 183 10.46 11.56 -19.06
CA ALA A 183 10.49 10.48 -18.09
C ALA A 183 10.99 10.95 -16.72
N ILE A 184 12.02 11.80 -16.68
CA ILE A 184 12.55 12.39 -15.44
C ILE A 184 11.49 13.26 -14.76
N ILE A 185 10.87 14.20 -15.49
CA ILE A 185 9.85 15.09 -14.93
C ILE A 185 8.68 14.28 -14.36
N LEU A 186 8.15 13.33 -15.12
CA LEU A 186 7.05 12.48 -14.66
C LEU A 186 7.44 11.63 -13.45
N SER A 187 8.65 11.05 -13.45
CA SER A 187 9.11 10.23 -12.32
C SER A 187 9.28 11.06 -11.06
N ILE A 188 9.89 12.25 -11.15
CA ILE A 188 10.04 13.17 -10.00
C ILE A 188 8.66 13.59 -9.46
N TRP A 189 7.73 13.96 -10.35
CA TRP A 189 6.37 14.34 -9.97
C TRP A 189 5.67 13.22 -9.18
N ILE A 190 5.75 11.98 -9.67
CA ILE A 190 5.11 10.83 -9.04
C ILE A 190 5.80 10.47 -7.71
N LEU A 191 7.13 10.57 -7.64
CA LEU A 191 7.90 10.34 -6.41
C LEU A 191 7.55 11.34 -5.30
N ILE A 192 7.31 12.61 -5.64
CA ILE A 192 6.85 13.62 -4.67
C ILE A 192 5.52 13.20 -4.03
N LEU A 193 4.58 12.68 -4.82
CA LEU A 193 3.29 12.22 -4.29
C LEU A 193 3.41 10.96 -3.44
N ILE A 194 4.24 9.99 -3.85
CA ILE A 194 4.51 8.79 -3.03
C ILE A 194 5.13 9.20 -1.70
N TYR A 195 6.07 10.16 -1.71
CA TYR A 195 6.68 10.70 -0.50
C TYR A 195 5.65 11.37 0.41
N LYS A 196 4.78 12.23 -0.14
CA LYS A 196 3.71 12.89 0.64
C LYS A 196 2.75 11.89 1.30
N MET A 197 2.40 10.81 0.60
CA MET A 197 1.50 9.77 1.15
C MET A 197 2.15 8.90 2.23
N ALA A 198 3.48 8.93 2.37
CA ALA A 198 4.26 8.23 3.41
C ALA A 198 3.87 6.75 3.62
N SER A 199 3.47 6.06 2.54
CA SER A 199 3.02 4.67 2.59
C SER A 199 4.20 3.72 2.59
N LEU A 200 4.45 3.03 3.71
CA LEU A 200 5.50 2.00 3.82
C LEU A 200 5.33 0.89 2.77
N THR A 201 4.09 0.46 2.53
CA THR A 201 3.77 -0.54 1.50
C THR A 201 4.20 -0.08 0.11
N ALA A 202 4.07 1.22 -0.21
CA ALA A 202 4.51 1.78 -1.48
C ALA A 202 6.03 1.85 -1.59
N ILE A 203 6.72 2.22 -0.50
CA ILE A 203 8.20 2.30 -0.47
C ILE A 203 8.80 0.90 -0.65
N ILE A 204 8.30 -0.09 0.10
CA ILE A 204 8.71 -1.49 -0.02
C ILE A 204 8.32 -2.03 -1.41
N GLY A 205 7.09 -1.77 -1.87
CA GLY A 205 6.61 -2.20 -3.19
C GLY A 205 7.44 -1.63 -4.36
N LEU A 206 7.75 -0.34 -4.35
CA LEU A 206 8.58 0.29 -5.39
C LEU A 206 10.00 -0.28 -5.37
N THR A 207 10.59 -0.37 -4.18
CA THR A 207 11.95 -0.90 -4.02
C THR A 207 12.06 -2.33 -4.54
N THR A 208 11.13 -3.19 -4.14
CA THR A 208 11.10 -4.60 -4.56
C THR A 208 10.79 -4.75 -6.05
N GLY A 209 9.88 -3.94 -6.59
CA GLY A 209 9.62 -3.87 -8.02
C GLY A 209 10.85 -3.43 -8.83
N LEU A 210 11.60 -2.43 -8.36
CA LEU A 210 12.84 -1.97 -9.03
C LEU A 210 13.94 -3.04 -8.98
N VAL A 211 14.12 -3.70 -7.84
CA VAL A 211 15.09 -4.80 -7.69
C VAL A 211 14.72 -5.98 -8.59
N ALA A 212 13.45 -6.39 -8.61
CA ALA A 212 12.97 -7.45 -9.50
C ALA A 212 13.16 -7.06 -10.96
N TYR A 213 12.77 -5.84 -11.34
CA TYR A 213 12.95 -5.34 -12.69
C TYR A 213 14.42 -5.40 -13.10
N ALA A 214 15.33 -4.89 -12.26
CA ALA A 214 16.77 -4.91 -12.50
C ALA A 214 17.30 -6.34 -12.63
N PHE A 215 16.87 -7.27 -11.76
CA PHE A 215 17.26 -8.68 -11.80
C PHE A 215 16.82 -9.39 -13.09
N TYR A 216 15.53 -9.29 -13.47
CA TYR A 216 15.04 -9.92 -14.71
C TYR A 216 15.58 -9.26 -15.96
N TRP A 217 15.87 -7.96 -15.91
CA TRP A 217 16.54 -7.27 -17.00
C TRP A 217 18.03 -7.64 -17.10
N PHE A 218 18.68 -7.94 -15.97
CA PHE A 218 20.06 -8.43 -15.93
C PHE A 218 20.21 -9.85 -16.46
N LYS A 219 19.17 -10.69 -16.33
CA LYS A 219 19.14 -12.04 -16.92
C LYS A 219 19.15 -12.04 -18.47
N GLN A 220 18.81 -10.93 -19.12
CA GLN A 220 18.87 -10.81 -20.58
C GLN A 220 20.31 -10.63 -21.06
N GLU A 221 20.63 -10.81 -22.34
CA GLU A 221 22.00 -10.55 -22.83
C GLU A 221 22.46 -9.12 -22.51
N GLN A 222 23.67 -9.00 -21.95
CA GLN A 222 24.13 -7.79 -21.29
C GLN A 222 25.12 -6.98 -22.13
N THR A 223 24.80 -5.72 -22.36
CA THR A 223 25.75 -4.68 -22.77
C THR A 223 26.41 -4.03 -21.54
N LYS A 224 27.59 -3.41 -21.71
CA LYS A 224 28.35 -2.74 -20.64
C LYS A 224 27.54 -1.70 -19.87
N ASN A 225 26.61 -1.00 -20.54
CA ASN A 225 25.74 -0.01 -19.91
C ASN A 225 24.66 -0.64 -19.02
N GLN A 226 24.21 -1.86 -19.32
CA GLN A 226 23.18 -2.55 -18.52
C GLN A 226 23.75 -3.02 -17.17
N LYS A 227 24.99 -3.51 -17.16
CA LYS A 227 25.71 -3.84 -15.91
C LYS A 227 25.87 -2.62 -14.99
N ARG A 228 26.21 -1.45 -15.54
CA ARG A 228 26.30 -0.19 -14.76
C ARG A 228 24.97 0.18 -14.10
N ILE A 229 23.87 0.10 -14.85
CA ILE A 229 22.53 0.39 -14.35
C ILE A 229 22.14 -0.58 -13.23
N PHE A 230 22.44 -1.87 -13.39
CA PHE A 230 22.20 -2.88 -12.35
C PHE A 230 22.95 -2.55 -11.05
N TYR A 231 24.25 -2.21 -11.13
CA TYR A 231 25.02 -1.83 -9.94
C TYR A 231 24.49 -0.58 -9.25
N VAL A 232 24.02 0.42 -10.01
CA VAL A 232 23.36 1.61 -9.44
C VAL A 232 22.10 1.22 -8.65
N PHE A 233 21.27 0.32 -9.18
CA PHE A 233 20.08 -0.16 -8.45
C PHE A 233 20.44 -0.92 -7.17
N VAL A 234 21.43 -1.80 -7.23
CA VAL A 234 21.91 -2.55 -6.06
C VAL A 234 22.47 -1.60 -5.00
N SER A 235 23.31 -0.63 -5.39
CA SER A 235 23.86 0.36 -4.45
C SER A 235 22.77 1.23 -3.82
N ALA A 236 21.77 1.66 -4.60
CA ALA A 236 20.63 2.42 -4.08
C ALA A 236 19.79 1.60 -3.10
N PHE A 237 19.59 0.30 -3.38
CA PHE A 237 18.91 -0.62 -2.47
C PHE A 237 19.67 -0.78 -1.15
N LEU A 238 20.98 -1.04 -1.22
CA LEU A 238 21.83 -1.17 -0.03
C LEU A 238 21.87 0.12 0.79
N PHE A 239 21.89 1.29 0.15
CA PHE A 239 21.83 2.58 0.82
C PHE A 239 20.50 2.79 1.56
N LEU A 240 19.36 2.38 0.96
CA LEU A 240 18.06 2.43 1.63
C LEU A 240 18.02 1.52 2.86
N VAL A 241 18.52 0.28 2.74
CA VAL A 241 18.60 -0.67 3.86
C VAL A 241 19.49 -0.11 4.97
N PHE A 242 20.65 0.43 4.64
CA PHE A 242 21.54 1.09 5.59
C PHE A 242 20.87 2.29 6.28
N SER A 243 20.14 3.12 5.53
CA SER A 243 19.41 4.27 6.07
C SER A 243 18.34 3.84 7.08
N ILE A 244 17.58 2.78 6.76
CA ILE A 244 16.59 2.20 7.68
C ILE A 244 17.28 1.67 8.94
N PHE A 245 18.38 0.93 8.79
CA PHE A 245 19.15 0.40 9.90
C PHE A 245 19.69 1.52 10.80
N SER A 246 20.24 2.59 10.22
CA SER A 246 20.73 3.76 10.95
C SER A 246 19.61 4.44 11.76
N ILE A 247 18.40 4.57 11.19
CA ILE A 247 17.24 5.15 11.90
C ILE A 247 16.81 4.24 13.07
N ILE A 248 16.77 2.93 12.86
CA ILE A 248 16.45 1.96 13.92
C ILE A 248 17.49 2.02 15.04
N ASN A 249 18.77 2.02 14.68
CA ASN A 249 19.87 2.09 15.65
C ASN A 249 19.81 3.39 16.47
N ASP A 250 19.60 4.54 15.82
CA ASP A 250 19.45 5.82 16.52
C ASP A 250 18.22 5.83 17.46
N PHE A 251 17.10 5.21 17.07
CA PHE A 251 15.91 5.13 17.91
C PHE A 251 16.15 4.39 19.23
N TYR A 252 16.93 3.31 19.20
CA TYR A 252 17.28 2.52 20.40
C TYR A 252 18.55 2.99 21.11
N THR A 253 19.26 3.98 20.57
CA THR A 253 20.46 4.52 21.22
C THR A 253 20.06 5.33 22.44
N ILE A 254 20.36 4.81 23.63
CA ILE A 254 20.12 5.52 24.89
C ILE A 254 21.15 6.65 25.01
N LYS A 255 20.65 7.88 25.17
CA LYS A 255 21.48 9.03 25.52
C LYS A 255 21.52 9.14 27.03
N ASN A 256 22.72 9.27 27.57
CA ASN A 256 22.99 9.20 28.99
C ASN A 256 22.05 10.13 29.77
N GLN A 257 21.14 9.55 30.54
CA GLN A 257 20.47 10.19 31.67
C GLN A 257 20.92 9.39 32.88
N LEU A 258 21.41 10.09 33.91
CA LEU A 258 21.78 9.66 35.26
C LEU A 258 21.58 8.16 35.50
N SER A 259 22.68 7.47 35.84
CA SER A 259 22.70 6.04 36.15
C SER A 259 21.40 5.62 36.83
N PHE A 260 20.83 4.49 36.39
CA PHE A 260 19.55 3.96 36.86
C PHE A 260 19.47 3.80 38.40
N GLU A 261 20.61 3.92 39.07
CA GLU A 261 20.85 3.80 40.50
C GLU A 261 20.49 5.07 41.30
N GLU A 262 20.43 6.26 40.69
CA GLU A 262 20.15 7.53 41.40
C GLU A 262 19.00 8.34 40.77
N LEU A 263 17.80 7.74 40.67
CA LEU A 263 16.61 8.52 40.30
C LEU A 263 16.19 9.39 41.50
N PRO A 264 16.15 10.73 41.37
CA PRO A 264 15.72 11.62 42.45
C PRO A 264 14.26 11.37 42.79
N GLU A 265 13.95 11.35 44.09
CA GLU A 265 12.59 11.15 44.59
C GLU A 265 11.72 12.40 44.45
N LYS A 266 12.29 13.60 44.61
CA LYS A 266 11.55 14.86 44.60
C LYS A 266 12.11 15.89 43.61
N THR A 267 11.23 16.76 43.13
CA THR A 267 11.60 17.97 42.38
C THR A 267 12.24 19.00 43.30
N ASN A 268 12.79 20.06 42.69
CA ASN A 268 13.26 21.23 43.43
C ASN A 268 12.14 21.98 44.19
N LEU A 269 10.86 21.76 43.84
CA LEU A 269 9.70 22.37 44.50
C LEU A 269 8.97 21.40 45.43
N GLY A 270 9.48 20.16 45.57
CA GLY A 270 9.02 19.19 46.55
C GLY A 270 7.96 18.19 46.08
N GLU A 271 7.49 18.25 44.82
CA GLU A 271 6.63 17.20 44.25
C GLU A 271 7.42 15.90 44.09
N GLU A 272 6.78 14.77 44.36
CA GLU A 272 7.40 13.46 44.15
C GLU A 272 7.43 13.10 42.66
N TYR A 273 8.58 12.66 42.17
CA TYR A 273 8.69 12.19 40.80
C TYR A 273 8.11 10.80 40.64
N ILE A 274 7.27 10.64 39.63
CA ILE A 274 6.83 9.35 39.13
C ILE A 274 7.89 8.81 38.15
N HIS A 275 8.35 7.59 38.42
CA HIS A 275 9.28 6.84 37.58
C HIS A 275 8.76 5.44 37.28
N ASP A 276 8.32 5.21 36.05
CA ASP A 276 8.02 3.86 35.57
C ASP A 276 9.31 3.20 35.06
N LYS A 277 9.92 2.37 35.92
CA LYS A 277 11.14 1.62 35.60
C LYS A 277 10.88 0.43 34.67
N HIS A 278 9.63 0.00 34.52
CA HIS A 278 9.27 -1.14 33.65
C HIS A 278 9.01 -0.71 32.20
N ASN A 279 8.74 0.57 31.98
CA ASN A 279 8.47 1.10 30.65
C ASN A 279 9.74 1.67 30.01
N GLU A 280 10.26 0.93 29.04
CA GLU A 280 11.50 1.27 28.31
C GLU A 280 11.25 2.16 27.08
N ALA A 281 10.06 2.74 26.91
CA ALA A 281 9.78 3.60 25.77
C ALA A 281 10.68 4.86 25.75
N LEU A 282 11.36 5.05 24.63
CA LEU A 282 12.31 6.14 24.40
C LEU A 282 11.73 7.23 23.47
N GLU A 283 12.14 8.47 23.70
CA GLU A 283 12.05 9.57 22.74
C GLU A 283 13.44 10.22 22.60
N ASN A 284 14.00 10.20 21.39
CA ASN A 284 15.35 10.71 21.06
C ASN A 284 16.50 10.20 21.95
N GLY A 285 16.34 9.00 22.53
CA GLY A 285 17.31 8.36 23.40
C GLY A 285 17.08 8.56 24.90
N TYR A 286 16.00 9.24 25.30
CA TYR A 286 15.64 9.46 26.71
C TYR A 286 14.34 8.73 27.09
N TYR A 287 14.21 8.29 28.34
CA TYR A 287 13.04 7.55 28.81
C TYR A 287 11.82 8.47 29.02
N ILE A 288 10.71 8.10 28.40
CA ILE A 288 9.48 8.91 28.43
C ILE A 288 8.85 8.91 29.82
N TRP A 289 8.81 7.76 30.50
CA TRP A 289 8.04 7.58 31.73
C TRP A 289 8.85 7.76 33.02
N ARG A 290 9.88 8.62 32.97
CA ARG A 290 10.72 8.97 34.11
C ARG A 290 10.71 10.47 34.35
N TYR A 291 10.97 10.88 35.59
CA TYR A 291 11.02 12.28 36.01
C TYR A 291 9.72 13.04 35.74
N ILE A 292 8.57 12.47 36.14
CA ILE A 292 7.25 13.10 35.95
C ILE A 292 6.74 13.67 37.27
N ALA A 293 6.59 14.99 37.33
CA ALA A 293 5.91 15.75 38.37
C ALA A 293 4.68 16.40 37.74
N GLU A 294 3.55 15.69 37.74
CA GLU A 294 2.39 16.01 36.91
C GLU A 294 1.76 17.36 37.28
N ASN A 295 1.65 17.66 38.58
CA ASN A 295 1.03 18.90 39.04
C ASN A 295 1.87 20.12 38.66
N GLU A 296 3.19 20.04 38.85
CA GLU A 296 4.13 21.07 38.46
C GLU A 296 4.11 21.34 36.95
N VAL A 297 4.11 20.28 36.13
CA VAL A 297 4.03 20.41 34.67
C VAL A 297 2.72 21.04 34.24
N GLN A 298 1.59 20.56 34.78
CA GLN A 298 0.27 21.08 34.44
C GLN A 298 0.17 22.57 34.74
N ASN A 299 0.58 22.99 35.94
CA ASN A 299 0.55 24.39 36.35
C ASN A 299 1.46 25.25 35.46
N ALA A 300 2.70 24.81 35.24
CA ALA A 300 3.66 25.54 34.42
C ALA A 300 3.24 25.63 32.94
N TRP A 301 2.58 24.59 32.41
CA TRP A 301 2.08 24.57 31.04
C TRP A 301 0.90 25.52 30.85
N ASN A 302 -0.09 25.46 31.74
CA ASN A 302 -1.28 26.31 31.68
C ASN A 302 -0.96 27.80 31.88
N GLU A 303 0.17 28.14 32.51
CA GLU A 303 0.67 29.52 32.58
C GLU A 303 1.18 30.05 31.23
N ARG A 304 1.48 29.19 30.26
CA ARG A 304 2.20 29.56 29.03
C ARG A 304 1.51 29.19 27.71
N SER A 305 0.57 28.26 27.71
CA SER A 305 -0.09 27.78 26.49
C SER A 305 -1.56 28.18 26.44
N ASP A 306 -2.06 28.37 25.22
CA ASP A 306 -3.48 28.62 24.95
C ASP A 306 -4.34 27.35 25.04
N ILE A 307 -3.72 26.16 25.00
CA ILE A 307 -4.41 24.85 25.09
C ILE A 307 -4.12 24.26 26.46
N SER A 308 -5.17 23.89 27.19
CA SER A 308 -5.01 23.35 28.54
C SER A 308 -4.35 21.98 28.54
N PHE A 309 -3.55 21.68 29.57
CA PHE A 309 -2.86 20.41 29.76
C PHE A 309 -3.75 19.16 29.60
N GLY A 310 -5.02 19.25 30.00
CA GLY A 310 -5.99 18.15 29.91
C GLY A 310 -6.74 18.04 28.57
N GLU A 311 -6.56 19.01 27.67
CA GLU A 311 -7.27 19.06 26.39
C GLU A 311 -6.55 18.26 25.28
N LEU A 312 -7.16 18.27 24.09
CA LEU A 312 -6.55 17.72 22.89
C LEU A 312 -5.73 18.79 22.17
N ASP A 313 -4.57 18.39 21.65
CA ASP A 313 -3.81 19.22 20.73
C ASP A 313 -4.53 19.35 19.37
N LYS A 314 -4.00 20.21 18.48
CA LYS A 314 -4.59 20.45 17.15
C LYS A 314 -4.58 19.23 16.22
N LYS A 315 -3.92 18.12 16.60
CA LYS A 315 -3.96 16.82 15.91
C LYS A 315 -4.93 15.83 16.57
N GLY A 316 -5.64 16.22 17.63
CA GLY A 316 -6.58 15.37 18.35
C GLY A 316 -5.90 14.38 19.31
N GLN A 317 -4.66 14.62 19.70
CA GLN A 317 -3.94 13.79 20.69
C GLN A 317 -4.07 14.43 22.07
N GLN A 318 -3.97 13.65 23.15
CA GLN A 318 -3.98 14.22 24.51
C GLN A 318 -2.71 15.04 24.74
N LEU A 319 -2.88 16.33 25.02
CA LEU A 319 -1.78 17.30 25.07
C LEU A 319 -0.71 16.90 26.10
N LYS A 320 -1.11 16.39 27.26
CA LYS A 320 -0.18 15.91 28.28
C LYS A 320 0.87 14.93 27.76
N PHE A 321 0.46 13.98 26.91
CA PHE A 321 1.40 12.99 26.35
C PHE A 321 2.28 13.60 25.27
N THR A 322 1.75 14.53 24.48
CA THR A 322 2.54 15.32 23.51
C THR A 322 3.63 16.10 24.24
N LEU A 323 3.28 16.79 25.33
CA LEU A 323 4.21 17.57 26.16
C LEU A 323 5.27 16.69 26.82
N TYR A 324 4.89 15.58 27.45
CA TYR A 324 5.84 14.65 28.07
C TYR A 324 6.87 14.13 27.07
N ARG A 325 6.42 13.72 25.88
CA ARG A 325 7.33 13.28 24.83
C ARG A 325 8.22 14.41 24.35
N TYR A 326 7.69 15.61 24.15
CA TYR A 326 8.49 16.74 23.69
C TYR A 326 9.59 17.14 24.68
N LEU A 327 9.29 17.22 25.98
CA LEU A 327 10.27 17.47 27.02
C LEU A 327 11.33 16.36 27.06
N THR A 328 10.89 15.09 27.02
CA THR A 328 11.78 13.93 26.93
C THR A 328 12.72 14.03 25.74
N SER A 329 12.21 14.45 24.58
CA SER A 329 12.97 14.56 23.33
C SER A 329 14.17 15.51 23.42
N LYS A 330 14.11 16.47 24.35
CA LYS A 330 15.17 17.45 24.67
C LYS A 330 16.07 17.01 25.82
N GLY A 331 15.80 15.87 26.46
CA GLY A 331 16.47 15.42 27.69
C GLY A 331 16.01 16.15 28.95
N LEU A 332 14.91 16.90 28.88
CA LEU A 332 14.37 17.66 30.02
C LEU A 332 13.52 16.76 30.93
N LYS A 333 13.52 17.10 32.23
CA LYS A 333 12.60 16.51 33.21
C LYS A 333 11.19 17.08 32.98
N LYS A 334 10.16 16.30 33.31
CA LYS A 334 8.76 16.74 33.21
C LYS A 334 8.36 17.32 34.55
N ASP A 335 8.88 18.53 34.80
CA ASP A 335 8.59 19.36 35.96
C ASP A 335 8.49 20.84 35.55
N ARG A 336 8.27 21.74 36.51
CA ARG A 336 8.15 23.18 36.23
C ARG A 336 9.42 23.75 35.58
N THR A 337 10.60 23.26 35.95
CA THR A 337 11.87 23.75 35.39
C THR A 337 12.04 23.35 33.94
N GLY A 338 11.63 22.13 33.57
CA GLY A 338 11.65 21.64 32.19
C GLY A 338 10.69 22.43 31.29
N VAL A 339 9.46 22.69 31.76
CA VAL A 339 8.48 23.48 31.00
C VAL A 339 8.94 24.93 30.80
N LYS A 340 9.56 25.54 31.81
CA LYS A 340 10.09 26.92 31.71
C LYS A 340 11.21 27.07 30.66
N GLN A 341 11.92 25.99 30.34
CA GLN A 341 12.96 25.99 29.30
C GLN A 341 12.43 25.94 27.86
N LEU A 342 11.11 25.75 27.67
CA LEU A 342 10.51 25.79 26.34
C LEU A 342 10.48 27.23 25.80
N SER A 343 10.79 27.42 24.53
CA SER A 343 10.54 28.68 23.83
C SER A 343 9.09 28.77 23.33
N GLU A 344 8.62 29.97 23.01
CA GLU A 344 7.28 30.20 22.46
C GLU A 344 7.02 29.43 21.16
N ASN A 345 8.06 29.25 20.33
CA ASN A 345 7.96 28.44 19.13
C ASN A 345 7.74 26.95 19.44
N GLU A 346 8.36 26.44 20.51
CA GLU A 346 8.22 25.04 20.93
C GLU A 346 6.85 24.78 21.54
N ILE A 347 6.31 25.72 22.31
CA ILE A 347 4.91 25.66 22.79
C ILE A 347 3.96 25.53 21.61
N ARG A 348 4.09 26.40 20.59
CA ARG A 348 3.27 26.33 19.37
C ARG A 348 3.44 25.01 18.60
N LEU A 349 4.62 24.39 18.65
CA LEU A 349 4.85 23.08 18.03
C LEU A 349 4.14 21.97 18.81
N ILE A 350 4.20 21.99 20.14
CA ILE A 350 3.51 21.04 21.02
C ILE A 350 1.98 21.17 20.85
N GLU A 351 1.44 22.39 20.82
CA GLU A 351 0.02 22.64 20.53
C GLU A 351 -0.41 22.12 19.15
N LYS A 352 0.51 22.08 18.18
CA LYS A 352 0.31 21.47 16.85
C LYS A 352 0.50 19.95 16.85
N GLY A 353 0.73 19.33 18.01
CA GLY A 353 0.95 17.89 18.14
C GLY A 353 2.32 17.42 17.68
N ALA A 354 3.38 18.22 17.90
CA ALA A 354 4.76 17.77 17.75
C ALA A 354 5.22 17.09 19.05
N THR A 355 5.74 15.87 18.95
CA THR A 355 6.21 15.08 20.10
C THR A 355 7.73 15.08 20.25
N SER A 356 8.45 15.70 19.32
CA SER A 356 9.92 15.71 19.27
C SER A 356 10.44 17.09 18.88
N SER A 357 11.54 17.49 19.51
CA SER A 357 12.33 18.69 19.17
C SER A 357 13.21 18.50 17.94
N ILE A 358 13.48 17.24 17.55
CA ILE A 358 14.26 16.92 16.34
C ILE A 358 13.30 16.85 15.14
N SER A 359 13.65 17.58 14.09
CA SER A 359 12.96 17.49 12.81
C SER A 359 13.49 16.31 12.00
N TYR A 360 12.63 15.33 11.75
CA TYR A 360 12.95 14.16 10.95
C TYR A 360 12.31 14.26 9.56
N ASN A 361 12.95 13.65 8.55
CA ASN A 361 12.33 13.48 7.24
C ASN A 361 11.13 12.50 7.31
N ALA A 362 10.27 12.47 6.28
CA ALA A 362 9.03 11.69 6.34
C ALA A 362 9.26 10.17 6.51
N LEU A 363 10.35 9.64 5.95
CA LEU A 363 10.70 8.22 6.11
C LEU A 363 11.10 7.91 7.56
N ALA A 364 11.98 8.73 8.14
CA ALA A 364 12.42 8.59 9.51
C ALA A 364 11.27 8.77 10.51
N LEU A 365 10.40 9.75 10.31
CA LEU A 365 9.17 9.90 11.09
C LEU A 365 8.33 8.63 11.05
N ARG A 366 8.08 8.09 9.85
CA ARG A 366 7.22 6.92 9.70
C ARG A 366 7.82 5.66 10.34
N ILE A 367 9.13 5.46 10.23
CA ILE A 367 9.83 4.33 10.87
C ILE A 367 9.77 4.49 12.40
N ARG A 368 10.07 5.69 12.93
CA ARG A 368 10.01 5.96 14.38
C ARG A 368 8.61 5.83 14.95
N GLU A 369 7.57 6.24 14.22
CA GLU A 369 6.18 5.98 14.59
C GLU A 369 5.92 4.49 14.76
N VAL A 370 6.33 3.66 13.79
CA VAL A 370 6.15 2.20 13.87
C VAL A 370 6.91 1.58 15.05
N LEU A 371 8.15 2.03 15.29
CA LEU A 371 8.95 1.57 16.43
C LEU A 371 8.32 1.97 17.77
N PHE A 372 7.85 3.22 17.87
CA PHE A 372 7.14 3.71 19.04
C PHE A 372 5.82 2.97 19.29
N GLU A 373 5.02 2.73 18.24
CA GLU A 373 3.81 1.91 18.30
C GLU A 373 4.12 0.51 18.86
N TRP A 374 5.21 -0.10 18.41
CA TRP A 374 5.66 -1.42 18.85
C TRP A 374 6.07 -1.44 20.33
N GLU A 375 6.90 -0.51 20.79
CA GLU A 375 7.31 -0.43 22.20
C GLU A 375 6.09 -0.19 23.10
N ASN A 376 5.21 0.73 22.74
CA ASN A 376 3.99 0.99 23.49
C ASN A 376 3.10 -0.27 23.59
N TYR A 377 3.01 -1.05 22.53
CA TYR A 377 2.24 -2.30 22.51
C TYR A 377 2.86 -3.41 23.37
N LYS A 378 4.19 -3.48 23.49
CA LYS A 378 4.83 -4.47 24.38
C LYS A 378 4.40 -4.26 25.83
N THR A 379 4.34 -3.01 26.28
CA THR A 379 4.00 -2.65 27.66
C THR A 379 2.50 -2.69 27.92
N THR A 380 1.71 -2.00 27.09
CA THR A 380 0.26 -1.81 27.34
C THR A 380 -0.59 -2.99 26.88
N LYS A 381 -0.08 -3.83 25.97
CA LYS A 381 -0.84 -4.83 25.19
C LYS A 381 -2.08 -4.27 24.48
N ASN A 382 -2.21 -2.95 24.37
CA ASN A 382 -3.36 -2.28 23.81
C ASN A 382 -3.09 -1.91 22.33
N PRO A 383 -3.79 -2.51 21.35
CA PRO A 383 -3.55 -2.22 19.94
C PRO A 383 -4.35 -1.02 19.41
N ASN A 384 -5.14 -0.30 20.22
CA ASN A 384 -5.98 0.78 19.71
C ASN A 384 -5.17 1.95 19.14
N ASN A 385 -5.71 2.61 18.10
CA ASN A 385 -5.21 3.85 17.51
C ASN A 385 -3.79 3.77 16.90
N HIS A 386 -3.26 2.57 16.70
CA HIS A 386 -1.91 2.34 16.18
C HIS A 386 -1.95 1.35 15.01
N SER A 387 -1.75 1.87 13.80
CA SER A 387 -1.99 1.13 12.55
C SER A 387 -1.19 -0.17 12.42
N PHE A 388 0.04 -0.21 12.94
CA PHE A 388 0.92 -1.37 12.85
C PHE A 388 0.52 -2.46 13.85
N THR A 389 0.31 -2.08 15.11
CA THR A 389 -0.04 -3.03 16.18
C THR A 389 -1.44 -3.59 16.01
N GLN A 390 -2.38 -2.79 15.48
CA GLN A 390 -3.69 -3.27 15.02
C GLN A 390 -3.54 -4.42 14.03
N ARG A 391 -2.70 -4.29 13.00
CA ARG A 391 -2.48 -5.34 12.00
C ARG A 391 -1.90 -6.62 12.61
N ILE A 392 -0.97 -6.50 13.56
CA ILE A 392 -0.43 -7.66 14.29
C ILE A 392 -1.56 -8.36 15.07
N PHE A 393 -2.38 -7.58 15.78
CA PHE A 393 -3.51 -8.11 16.55
C PHE A 393 -4.54 -8.79 15.65
N PHE A 394 -4.95 -8.16 14.55
CA PHE A 394 -5.87 -8.75 13.58
C PHE A 394 -5.31 -10.01 12.92
N GLY A 395 -4.00 -10.06 12.68
CA GLY A 395 -3.31 -11.25 12.20
C GLY A 395 -3.44 -12.42 13.17
N LYS A 396 -3.27 -12.18 14.48
CA LYS A 396 -3.48 -13.20 15.51
C LYS A 396 -4.91 -13.71 15.53
N ILE A 397 -5.90 -12.81 15.46
CA ILE A 397 -7.31 -13.19 15.35
C ILE A 397 -7.55 -14.07 14.12
N GLY A 398 -6.99 -13.69 12.97
CA GLY A 398 -7.16 -14.47 11.74
C GLY A 398 -6.56 -15.88 11.85
N LEU A 399 -5.41 -16.03 12.52
CA LEU A 399 -4.84 -17.35 12.81
C LEU A 399 -5.76 -18.20 13.71
N GLU A 400 -6.37 -17.61 14.74
CA GLU A 400 -7.36 -18.32 15.58
C GLU A 400 -8.61 -18.72 14.79
N ILE A 401 -9.09 -17.87 13.88
CA ILE A 401 -10.21 -18.19 12.98
C ILE A 401 -9.85 -19.36 12.05
N ILE A 402 -8.63 -19.39 11.50
CA ILE A 402 -8.14 -20.47 10.64
C ILE A 402 -8.08 -21.79 11.41
N LYS A 403 -7.63 -21.78 12.67
CA LYS A 403 -7.60 -22.98 13.52
C LYS A 403 -8.97 -23.64 13.68
N LYS A 404 -10.07 -22.87 13.65
CA LYS A 404 -11.44 -23.40 13.72
C LYS A 404 -11.86 -24.16 12.45
N ALA A 405 -11.25 -23.90 11.29
CA ALA A 405 -11.56 -24.57 10.02
C ALA A 405 -10.33 -24.61 9.07
N PRO A 406 -9.29 -25.40 9.39
CA PRO A 406 -7.98 -25.25 8.74
C PRO A 406 -7.93 -25.75 7.29
N ILE A 407 -8.69 -26.79 6.94
CA ILE A 407 -8.57 -27.44 5.62
C ILE A 407 -9.35 -26.68 4.55
N PHE A 408 -10.67 -26.54 4.74
CA PHE A 408 -11.58 -25.94 3.75
C PHE A 408 -12.01 -24.50 4.10
N GLY A 409 -11.59 -23.96 5.26
CA GLY A 409 -11.96 -22.62 5.67
C GLY A 409 -13.45 -22.49 5.99
N HIS A 410 -13.91 -21.23 6.01
CA HIS A 410 -15.29 -20.87 6.35
C HIS A 410 -16.18 -20.58 5.12
N GLY A 411 -15.65 -20.81 3.92
CA GLY A 411 -16.31 -20.53 2.65
C GLY A 411 -16.10 -19.10 2.14
N THR A 412 -16.40 -18.90 0.86
CA THR A 412 -16.24 -17.61 0.18
C THR A 412 -17.07 -16.51 0.86
N GLY A 413 -16.42 -15.38 1.15
CA GLY A 413 -17.03 -14.20 1.78
C GLY A 413 -17.24 -14.29 3.29
N ALA A 414 -16.71 -15.31 3.96
CA ALA A 414 -16.93 -15.54 5.39
C ALA A 414 -16.08 -14.65 6.30
N THR A 415 -14.94 -14.12 5.84
CA THR A 415 -13.98 -13.36 6.67
C THR A 415 -14.64 -12.30 7.55
N LYS A 416 -15.52 -11.46 6.99
CA LYS A 416 -16.14 -10.36 7.76
C LYS A 416 -16.94 -10.88 8.95
N LYS A 417 -17.75 -11.94 8.75
CA LYS A 417 -18.55 -12.55 9.81
C LYS A 417 -17.68 -13.23 10.86
N GLN A 418 -16.64 -13.94 10.44
CA GLN A 418 -15.76 -14.64 11.39
C GLN A 418 -15.02 -13.67 12.33
N TYR A 419 -14.57 -12.52 11.81
CA TYR A 419 -14.03 -11.46 12.66
C TYR A 419 -15.09 -10.88 13.61
N ALA A 420 -16.30 -10.58 13.11
CA ALA A 420 -17.38 -10.07 13.95
C ALA A 420 -17.75 -11.04 15.08
N ASN A 421 -17.89 -12.32 14.78
CA ASN A 421 -18.14 -13.37 15.76
C ASN A 421 -17.00 -13.43 16.80
N TYR A 422 -15.75 -13.41 16.35
CA TYR A 422 -14.60 -13.41 17.25
C TYR A 422 -14.65 -12.23 18.24
N TYR A 423 -14.92 -11.02 17.76
CA TYR A 423 -15.01 -9.83 18.62
C TYR A 423 -16.19 -9.90 19.60
N SER A 424 -17.30 -10.55 19.23
CA SER A 424 -18.45 -10.72 20.12
C SER A 424 -18.25 -11.81 21.17
N GLU A 425 -17.53 -12.88 20.82
CA GLU A 425 -17.32 -14.06 21.67
C GLU A 425 -16.15 -13.87 22.65
N ASN A 426 -15.18 -13.01 22.31
CA ASN A 426 -13.95 -12.85 23.08
C ASN A 426 -13.87 -11.44 23.67
N LYS A 427 -13.53 -11.34 24.95
CA LYS A 427 -13.18 -10.06 25.57
C LYS A 427 -11.87 -9.55 24.93
N THR A 428 -11.97 -8.49 24.14
CA THR A 428 -10.80 -7.83 23.54
C THR A 428 -10.61 -6.43 24.10
N LEU A 429 -9.37 -5.94 24.11
CA LEU A 429 -9.06 -4.55 24.46
C LEU A 429 -9.45 -3.57 23.34
N MET A 430 -9.92 -4.06 22.18
CA MET A 430 -10.20 -3.24 21.01
C MET A 430 -11.54 -2.51 21.13
N LYS A 431 -11.50 -1.18 20.95
CA LYS A 431 -12.69 -0.35 20.85
C LYS A 431 -13.49 -0.75 19.60
N LEU A 432 -14.81 -0.62 19.67
CA LEU A 432 -15.73 -0.99 18.59
C LEU A 432 -15.33 -0.37 17.23
N ASP A 433 -14.98 0.92 17.22
CA ASP A 433 -14.58 1.64 16.00
C ASP A 433 -13.26 1.14 15.40
N ASN A 434 -12.44 0.46 16.20
CA ASN A 434 -11.14 -0.08 15.79
C ASN A 434 -11.22 -1.56 15.40
N GLN A 435 -12.38 -2.21 15.49
CA GLN A 435 -12.55 -3.61 15.12
C GLN A 435 -12.58 -3.78 13.59
N LEU A 436 -11.41 -4.09 13.02
CA LEU A 436 -11.21 -4.27 11.58
C LEU A 436 -10.74 -5.71 11.26
N LEU A 437 -10.50 -5.96 9.98
CA LEU A 437 -10.00 -7.23 9.44
C LEU A 437 -8.46 -7.23 9.34
N ALA A 438 -7.84 -8.37 9.07
CA ALA A 438 -6.39 -8.53 9.03
C ALA A 438 -5.60 -7.66 8.04
N HIS A 439 -6.25 -6.98 7.09
CA HIS A 439 -5.57 -6.23 6.03
C HIS A 439 -4.43 -7.05 5.39
N ASN A 440 -4.66 -8.34 5.18
CA ASN A 440 -3.69 -9.28 4.62
C ASN A 440 -4.45 -10.21 3.69
N GLN A 441 -4.11 -10.17 2.40
CA GLN A 441 -4.80 -10.92 1.36
C GLN A 441 -4.64 -12.43 1.55
N PHE A 442 -3.45 -12.89 1.94
CA PHE A 442 -3.19 -14.32 2.15
C PHE A 442 -4.01 -14.84 3.33
N LEU A 443 -4.00 -14.14 4.46
CA LEU A 443 -4.79 -14.53 5.63
C LEU A 443 -6.29 -14.53 5.32
N THR A 444 -6.75 -13.52 4.58
CA THR A 444 -8.14 -13.41 4.16
C THR A 444 -8.55 -14.59 3.28
N GLN A 445 -7.69 -14.99 2.33
CA GLN A 445 -7.98 -16.14 1.48
C GLN A 445 -7.87 -17.47 2.23
N THR A 446 -6.94 -17.62 3.18
CA THR A 446 -6.88 -18.82 4.03
C THR A 446 -8.09 -18.93 4.96
N ILE A 447 -8.65 -17.82 5.45
CA ILE A 447 -9.90 -17.86 6.24
C ILE A 447 -11.09 -18.34 5.37
N ASN A 448 -11.20 -17.83 4.14
CA ASN A 448 -12.29 -18.21 3.24
C ASN A 448 -12.12 -19.63 2.68
N LEU A 449 -10.93 -19.97 2.21
CA LEU A 449 -10.67 -21.17 1.42
C LEU A 449 -10.00 -22.32 2.20
N GLY A 450 -9.53 -22.04 3.42
CA GLY A 450 -8.65 -22.93 4.17
C GLY A 450 -7.25 -22.99 3.56
N ILE A 451 -6.37 -23.76 4.19
CA ILE A 451 -4.98 -23.93 3.73
C ILE A 451 -4.97 -24.61 2.35
N PHE A 452 -5.81 -25.62 2.14
CA PHE A 452 -5.87 -26.36 0.88
C PHE A 452 -6.29 -25.45 -0.28
N GLY A 453 -7.41 -24.75 -0.14
CA GLY A 453 -7.89 -23.83 -1.17
C GLY A 453 -6.96 -22.64 -1.39
N ALA A 454 -6.32 -22.12 -0.33
CA ALA A 454 -5.34 -21.04 -0.46
C ALA A 454 -4.08 -21.46 -1.24
N ILE A 455 -3.58 -22.70 -1.06
CA ILE A 455 -2.45 -23.22 -1.84
C ILE A 455 -2.82 -23.30 -3.32
N ILE A 456 -4.01 -23.84 -3.64
CA ILE A 456 -4.50 -23.90 -5.03
C ILE A 456 -4.62 -22.48 -5.60
N TRP A 457 -5.17 -21.55 -4.83
CA TRP A 457 -5.33 -20.16 -5.24
C TRP A 457 -3.98 -19.49 -5.59
N ILE A 458 -2.97 -19.63 -4.72
CA ILE A 458 -1.61 -19.12 -4.98
C ILE A 458 -1.02 -19.79 -6.22
N PHE A 459 -1.16 -21.11 -6.34
CA PHE A 459 -0.64 -21.87 -7.46
C PHE A 459 -1.25 -21.39 -8.80
N LEU A 460 -2.57 -21.17 -8.85
CA LEU A 460 -3.25 -20.65 -10.05
C LEU A 460 -2.79 -19.25 -10.46
N LEU A 461 -2.37 -18.41 -9.49
CA LEU A 461 -1.81 -17.09 -9.78
C LEU A 461 -0.36 -17.14 -10.29
N ILE A 462 0.43 -18.15 -9.90
CA ILE A 462 1.85 -18.27 -10.27
C ILE A 462 2.04 -19.11 -11.55
N LEU A 463 1.20 -20.12 -11.76
CA LEU A 463 1.31 -21.07 -12.86
C LEU A 463 1.42 -20.42 -14.26
N PRO A 464 0.67 -19.35 -14.60
CA PRO A 464 0.83 -18.65 -15.87
C PRO A 464 2.24 -18.11 -16.11
N LEU A 465 2.90 -17.60 -15.07
CA LEU A 465 4.26 -17.04 -15.16
C LEU A 465 5.28 -18.15 -15.49
N ILE A 466 5.13 -19.32 -14.85
CA ILE A 466 5.97 -20.49 -15.10
C ILE A 466 5.74 -21.01 -16.53
N LYS A 467 4.47 -21.21 -16.91
CA LYS A 467 4.09 -21.81 -18.20
C LYS A 467 4.52 -20.95 -19.39
N LEU A 468 4.44 -19.63 -19.25
CA LEU A 468 4.83 -18.68 -20.29
C LEU A 468 6.33 -18.35 -20.30
N LYS A 469 7.12 -18.95 -19.39
CA LYS A 469 8.57 -18.69 -19.24
C LYS A 469 8.87 -17.19 -19.24
N THR A 470 8.19 -16.45 -18.37
CA THR A 470 8.18 -14.97 -18.39
C THR A 470 9.49 -14.33 -17.94
N ASP A 471 10.59 -15.06 -17.81
CA ASP A 471 11.91 -14.53 -17.43
C ASP A 471 12.38 -13.40 -18.36
N HIS A 472 11.97 -13.44 -19.62
CA HIS A 472 12.25 -12.39 -20.60
C HIS A 472 11.41 -11.12 -20.38
N ARG A 473 10.37 -11.17 -19.52
CA ARG A 473 9.37 -10.10 -19.27
C ARG A 473 9.56 -9.37 -17.94
N PRO A 474 10.54 -8.45 -17.81
CA PRO A 474 10.91 -7.86 -16.53
C PRO A 474 9.81 -7.03 -15.90
N LEU A 475 8.97 -6.35 -16.71
CA LEU A 475 7.89 -5.51 -16.19
C LEU A 475 6.76 -6.34 -15.56
N LEU A 476 6.40 -7.47 -16.18
CA LEU A 476 5.40 -8.40 -15.64
C LEU A 476 5.87 -9.01 -14.33
N ASN A 477 7.12 -9.48 -14.27
CA ASN A 477 7.65 -10.11 -13.06
C ASN A 477 7.84 -9.09 -11.93
N ALA A 478 8.31 -7.88 -12.25
CA ALA A 478 8.42 -6.79 -11.29
C ALA A 478 7.06 -6.40 -10.71
N PHE A 479 6.04 -6.26 -11.57
CA PHE A 479 4.67 -6.01 -11.12
C PHE A 479 4.14 -7.15 -10.23
N SER A 480 4.35 -8.40 -10.64
CA SER A 480 3.87 -9.57 -9.91
C SER A 480 4.49 -9.64 -8.51
N LEU A 481 5.80 -9.44 -8.38
CA LEU A 481 6.47 -9.43 -7.07
C LEU A 481 6.03 -8.23 -6.21
N MET A 482 5.92 -7.05 -6.80
CA MET A 482 5.41 -5.86 -6.12
C MET A 482 3.99 -6.10 -5.56
N MET A 483 3.11 -6.75 -6.32
CA MET A 483 1.75 -7.08 -5.89
C MET A 483 1.72 -8.14 -4.79
N LEU A 484 2.56 -9.18 -4.87
CA LEU A 484 2.67 -10.19 -3.82
C LEU A 484 3.08 -9.56 -2.47
N ILE A 485 3.95 -8.56 -2.50
CA ILE A 485 4.35 -7.82 -1.30
C ILE A 485 3.22 -6.91 -0.80
N ALA A 486 2.51 -6.25 -1.70
CA ALA A 486 1.35 -5.43 -1.34
C ALA A 486 0.24 -6.26 -0.67
N PHE A 487 0.06 -7.52 -1.07
CA PHE A 487 -0.89 -8.48 -0.50
C PHE A 487 -0.61 -8.85 0.97
N PHE A 488 0.62 -8.69 1.47
CA PHE A 488 0.90 -8.83 2.90
C PHE A 488 0.38 -7.64 3.74
N SER A 489 0.18 -6.48 3.11
CA SER A 489 -0.16 -5.22 3.78
C SER A 489 -1.60 -4.75 3.61
N ASP A 490 -2.32 -5.26 2.61
CA ASP A 490 -3.73 -4.95 2.34
C ASP A 490 -4.45 -6.16 1.70
N ASP A 491 -5.73 -6.32 2.01
CA ASP A 491 -6.65 -7.28 1.39
C ASP A 491 -7.20 -6.75 0.05
N MET A 492 -6.29 -6.41 -0.86
CA MET A 492 -6.59 -5.65 -2.08
C MET A 492 -7.65 -6.31 -2.97
N LEU A 493 -7.70 -7.64 -3.02
CA LEU A 493 -8.58 -8.39 -3.91
C LEU A 493 -10.00 -8.53 -3.36
N GLU A 494 -10.23 -8.19 -2.09
CA GLU A 494 -11.58 -8.08 -1.52
C GLU A 494 -12.25 -6.74 -1.84
N ARG A 495 -11.53 -5.81 -2.50
CA ARG A 495 -12.08 -4.54 -2.94
C ARG A 495 -11.96 -4.41 -4.45
N GLN A 496 -13.06 -3.99 -5.08
CA GLN A 496 -13.13 -3.84 -6.53
C GLN A 496 -11.93 -3.09 -7.12
N ALA A 497 -11.54 -1.95 -6.52
CA ALA A 497 -10.41 -1.17 -7.03
C ALA A 497 -9.09 -1.96 -7.03
N GLY A 498 -8.73 -2.58 -5.89
CA GLY A 498 -7.48 -3.34 -5.78
C GLY A 498 -7.44 -4.54 -6.72
N LEU A 499 -8.57 -5.26 -6.81
CA LEU A 499 -8.73 -6.37 -7.72
C LEU A 499 -8.63 -5.96 -9.19
N THR A 500 -9.33 -4.91 -9.61
CA THR A 500 -9.29 -4.46 -11.02
C THR A 500 -7.90 -3.96 -11.41
N ILE A 501 -7.18 -3.30 -10.50
CA ILE A 501 -5.76 -2.92 -10.71
C ILE A 501 -4.92 -4.17 -10.97
N PHE A 502 -4.99 -5.15 -10.07
CA PHE A 502 -4.26 -6.40 -10.18
C PHE A 502 -4.58 -7.11 -11.50
N ALA A 503 -5.86 -7.42 -11.71
CA ALA A 503 -6.34 -8.20 -12.85
C ALA A 503 -6.03 -7.51 -14.20
N THR A 504 -6.28 -6.20 -14.31
CA THR A 504 -6.05 -5.48 -15.58
C THR A 504 -4.58 -5.50 -15.97
N ILE A 505 -3.69 -5.13 -15.04
CA ILE A 505 -2.26 -5.07 -15.34
C ILE A 505 -1.70 -6.47 -15.55
N TYR A 506 -1.99 -7.41 -14.66
CA TYR A 506 -1.49 -8.79 -14.74
C TYR A 506 -1.90 -9.46 -16.06
N TYR A 507 -3.18 -9.38 -16.44
CA TYR A 507 -3.66 -10.02 -17.67
C TYR A 507 -3.22 -9.30 -18.94
N LEU A 508 -3.13 -7.96 -18.92
CA LEU A 508 -2.59 -7.19 -20.04
C LEU A 508 -1.16 -7.65 -20.41
N PHE A 509 -0.30 -7.80 -19.41
CA PHE A 509 1.10 -8.20 -19.63
C PHE A 509 1.29 -9.71 -19.87
N ILE A 510 0.32 -10.53 -19.49
CA ILE A 510 0.26 -11.94 -19.90
C ILE A 510 -0.08 -12.07 -21.39
N PHE A 511 -1.13 -11.37 -21.86
CA PHE A 511 -1.70 -11.56 -23.20
C PHE A 511 -1.16 -10.61 -24.29
N THR A 512 -0.12 -9.84 -24.00
CA THR A 512 0.59 -9.02 -24.99
C THR A 512 1.66 -9.81 -25.75
N SER A 513 1.94 -9.42 -26.99
CA SER A 513 2.94 -10.07 -27.86
C SER A 513 4.40 -9.70 -27.53
N SER A 514 4.65 -8.63 -26.78
CA SER A 514 6.00 -8.12 -26.54
C SER A 514 6.19 -7.49 -25.17
N ASP A 515 7.44 -7.46 -24.70
CA ASP A 515 7.93 -6.45 -23.77
C ASP A 515 8.06 -5.11 -24.48
N LEU A 516 6.92 -4.45 -24.69
CA LEU A 516 6.79 -3.06 -25.13
C LEU A 516 7.78 -2.65 -26.25
N GLU A 517 7.73 -3.33 -27.39
CA GLU A 517 8.44 -2.91 -28.61
C GLU A 517 7.70 -1.76 -29.32
N LEU A 518 7.53 -0.62 -28.65
CA LEU A 518 6.74 0.51 -29.16
C LEU A 518 7.60 1.45 -30.03
N LYS A 519 7.15 2.07 -31.13
CA LYS A 519 7.88 3.22 -31.72
C LYS A 519 7.37 4.52 -31.08
N ASN A 520 8.29 5.32 -30.51
CA ASN A 520 8.14 6.68 -29.92
C ASN A 520 6.77 6.99 -29.28
N LEU A 521 6.63 6.87 -27.96
CA LEU A 521 5.53 7.53 -27.23
C LEU A 521 5.69 9.06 -27.30
N PHE A 522 4.53 9.73 -27.32
CA PHE A 522 4.32 11.16 -27.60
C PHE A 522 4.35 11.49 -29.11
N PHE A 523 3.17 11.88 -29.59
CA PHE A 523 2.94 12.40 -30.94
C PHE A 523 3.72 13.71 -31.13
N LEU A 524 4.98 13.60 -31.52
CA LEU A 524 5.63 14.61 -32.36
C LEU A 524 6.33 13.83 -33.45
N LYS A 525 5.63 13.67 -34.57
CA LYS A 525 6.20 13.26 -35.84
C LYS A 525 7.34 14.25 -36.09
N LYS A 526 8.58 13.78 -36.05
CA LYS A 526 9.72 14.59 -36.48
C LYS A 526 9.62 14.64 -38.01
N ASN A 527 8.81 15.56 -38.52
CA ASN A 527 9.00 16.07 -39.87
C ASN A 527 10.22 16.99 -39.74
N THR A 528 11.39 16.47 -40.06
CA THR A 528 12.53 17.28 -40.46
C THR A 528 13.05 16.61 -41.70
N GLU A 529 12.87 17.32 -42.80
CA GLU A 529 13.60 17.19 -44.07
C GLU A 529 15.10 17.04 -43.85
#